data_AF-A0A2V2RSR0-F1
#
_entry.id   AF-A0A2V2RSR0-F1
#
_cell.length_a   1.000
_cell.length_b   1.000
_cell.length_c   1.000
_cell.angle_alpha   90.00
_cell.angle_beta   90.00
_cell.angle_gamma   90.00
#
_symmetry.space_group_name_H-M   'P 1'
#
loop_
_entity.id
_entity.type
_entity.pdbx_description
1 polymer ?
#
loop_
_entity_poly.entity_id
_entity_poly.type
_entity_poly.pdbx_seq_one_letter_code
_entity_poly.pdbx_strand_id
1 'polypeptide(L)' 'MSVAFVCKICSATSEEKVVRKCPICFQYVCEQCGYFFGGRLFCNKGCADYFFFGAGDEEDN' A
#
# COMPACT_ATOMS: atom_id res chain seq x y z
N MET A 1 -21.34 -3.26 -12.38
CA MET A 1 -20.65 -1.98 -12.13
C MET A 1 -19.21 -2.30 -11.76
N SER A 2 -18.25 -2.02 -12.64
CA SER A 2 -16.83 -2.16 -12.31
C SER A 2 -16.47 -1.08 -11.30
N VAL A 3 -16.04 -1.47 -10.09
CA VAL A 3 -15.59 -0.51 -9.07
C VAL A 3 -14.19 -0.07 -9.46
N ALA A 4 -14.02 1.19 -9.87
CA ALA A 4 -12.72 1.77 -10.17
C ALA A 4 -11.96 2.05 -8.86
N PHE A 5 -10.73 1.56 -8.75
CA PHE A 5 -9.86 1.87 -7.62
C PHE A 5 -9.07 3.14 -7.92
N VAL A 6 -8.91 4.02 -6.92
CA VAL A 6 -8.31 5.34 -7.12
C VAL A 6 -7.08 5.49 -6.23
N CYS A 7 -5.97 5.93 -6.81
CA CYS A 7 -4.76 6.27 -6.05
C CYS A 7 -5.04 7.43 -5.10
N LYS A 8 -4.83 7.25 -3.79
CA LYS A 8 -5.06 8.30 -2.78
C LYS A 8 -4.18 9.56 -2.92
N ILE A 9 -3.10 9.50 -3.71
CA ILE A 9 -2.09 10.57 -3.81
C ILE A 9 -2.32 11.41 -5.07
N CYS A 10 -2.44 10.76 -6.24
CA CYS A 10 -2.57 11.45 -7.52
C CYS A 10 -3.95 11.33 -8.17
N SER A 11 -4.90 10.66 -7.51
CA SER A 11 -6.27 10.43 -7.99
C SER A 11 -6.39 9.66 -9.32
N ALA A 12 -5.29 9.09 -9.82
CA ALA A 12 -5.33 8.22 -11.00
C ALA A 12 -6.17 6.97 -10.71
N THR A 13 -6.99 6.60 -11.69
CA THR A 13 -7.87 5.43 -11.63
C THR A 13 -7.13 4.15 -12.00
N SER A 14 -7.72 3.00 -11.66
CA SER A 14 -7.23 1.67 -12.05
C SER A 14 -7.32 1.41 -13.55
N GLU A 15 -8.02 2.26 -14.31
CA GLU A 15 -8.05 2.21 -15.77
C GLU A 15 -6.85 2.93 -16.39
N GLU A 16 -6.33 3.97 -15.72
CA GLU A 16 -5.17 4.75 -16.17
C GLU A 16 -3.83 4.14 -15.72
N LYS A 17 -3.79 3.59 -14.50
CA LYS A 17 -2.55 3.08 -13.87
C LYS A 17 -2.79 1.78 -13.14
N VAL A 18 -1.71 1.01 -12.96
CA VAL A 18 -1.72 -0.12 -12.02
C VAL A 18 -1.81 0.43 -10.61
N VAL A 19 -2.99 0.24 -10.01
CA VAL A 19 -3.28 0.62 -8.63
C VAL A 19 -3.37 -0.65 -7.78
N ARG A 20 -2.65 -0.68 -6.65
CA ARG A 20 -2.66 -1.81 -5.71
C ARG A 20 -3.10 -1.34 -4.33
N LYS A 21 -3.71 -2.26 -3.59
CA LYS A 21 -4.14 -2.03 -2.21
C LYS A 21 -2.95 -2.20 -1.26
N CYS A 22 -2.71 -1.22 -0.39
CA CYS A 22 -1.73 -1.33 0.68
C CYS A 22 -2.17 -2.41 1.69
N PRO A 23 -1.29 -3.37 2.07
CA PRO A 23 -1.67 -4.44 2.98
C PRO A 23 -1.84 -4.00 4.45
N ILE A 24 -1.38 -2.81 4.83
CA ILE A 24 -1.48 -2.28 6.20
C ILE A 24 -2.73 -1.44 6.40
N CYS A 25 -2.91 -0.38 5.59
CA CYS A 25 -3.99 0.58 5.79
C CYS A 25 -5.12 0.45 4.75
N PHE A 26 -5.04 -0.54 3.86
CA PHE A 26 -6.06 -0.86 2.87
C PHE A 26 -6.40 0.23 1.86
N GLN A 27 -5.63 1.31 1.82
CA GLN A 27 -5.77 2.36 0.82
C GLN A 27 -5.11 1.96 -0.50
N TYR A 28 -5.65 2.47 -1.59
CA TYR A 28 -5.17 2.22 -2.94
C TYR A 28 -4.11 3.24 -3.35
N VAL A 29 -3.03 2.76 -3.97
CA VAL A 29 -1.92 3.59 -4.44
C VAL A 29 -1.39 3.03 -5.77
N CYS A 30 -0.97 3.90 -6.68
CA CYS A 30 -0.34 3.49 -7.93
C CYS A 30 1.17 3.25 -7.75
N GLU A 31 1.79 2.52 -8.68
CA GLU A 31 3.22 2.15 -8.62
C GLU A 31 4.16 3.36 -8.60
N GLN A 32 3.75 4.52 -9.14
CA GLN A 32 4.54 5.74 -9.11
C GLN A 32 4.48 6.50 -7.79
N CYS A 33 3.34 6.42 -7.09
CA CYS A 33 3.14 7.15 -5.83
C CYS A 33 3.39 6.27 -4.60
N GLY A 34 3.33 4.95 -4.76
CA GLY A 34 3.56 3.99 -3.70
C GLY A 34 5.05 3.75 -3.45
N TYR A 35 5.33 3.14 -2.31
CA TYR A 35 6.65 2.68 -1.93
C TYR A 35 6.77 1.18 -2.21
N PHE A 36 7.63 0.78 -3.15
CA PHE A 36 7.85 -0.63 -3.49
C PHE A 36 9.01 -1.20 -2.65
N PHE A 37 8.72 -2.22 -1.85
CA PHE A 37 9.71 -2.83 -0.96
C PHE A 37 9.41 -4.31 -0.74
N GLY A 38 10.44 -5.16 -0.73
CA GLY A 38 10.28 -6.61 -0.53
C GLY A 38 9.28 -7.27 -1.48
N GLY A 39 9.20 -6.80 -2.74
CA GLY A 39 8.28 -7.33 -3.75
C GLY A 39 6.82 -6.90 -3.63
N ARG A 40 6.50 -5.96 -2.73
CA ARG A 40 5.13 -5.46 -2.49
C ARG A 40 5.05 -3.94 -2.60
N LEU A 41 3.88 -3.44 -2.99
CA LEU A 41 3.59 -2.00 -3.04
C LEU A 41 2.85 -1.55 -1.78
N PHE A 42 3.37 -0.52 -1.12
CA PHE A 42 2.80 0.11 0.06
C PHE A 42 2.43 1.56 -0.23
N CYS A 43 1.52 2.14 0.55
CA CYS A 43 1.17 3.55 0.37
C CYS A 43 2.26 4.52 0.85
N ASN A 44 3.18 4.07 1.71
CA ASN A 44 4.36 4.80 2.19
C ASN A 44 5.37 3.84 2.83
N LYS A 45 6.56 4.38 3.16
CA LYS A 45 7.63 3.65 3.87
C LYS A 45 7.18 3.13 5.24
N GLY A 46 6.43 3.90 6.03
CA GLY A 46 5.99 3.48 7.37
C GLY A 46 5.11 2.22 7.35
N CYS A 47 4.24 2.06 6.35
CA CYS A 47 3.46 0.83 6.16
C CYS A 47 4.35 -0.35 5.75
N ALA A 48 5.39 -0.12 4.94
CA ALA A 48 6.35 -1.19 4.63
C ALA A 48 7.13 -1.59 5.88
N ASP A 49 7.66 -0.61 6.61
CA ASP A 49 8.42 -0.86 7.84
C ASP A 49 7.56 -1.61 8.87
N TYR A 50 6.30 -1.19 9.06
CA TYR A 50 5.37 -1.89 9.96
C TYR A 50 5.08 -3.32 9.48
N PHE A 51 4.90 -3.54 8.18
CA PHE A 51 4.64 -4.88 7.64
C PHE A 51 5.84 -5.84 7.84
N PHE A 52 7.07 -5.36 7.66
CA PHE A 52 8.27 -6.19 7.73
C PHE A 52 8.90 -6.27 9.14
N PHE A 53 8.73 -5.24 9.96
CA PHE A 53 9.44 -5.09 11.24
C PHE A 53 8.51 -4.72 12.42
N GLY A 54 7.24 -4.40 12.16
CA GLY A 54 6.29 -3.94 13.20
C GLY A 54 5.60 -5.04 13.99
N ALA A 55 5.73 -6.31 13.58
CA ALA A 55 5.22 -7.47 14.32
C ALA A 55 6.26 -8.01 15.33
N GLY A 56 6.89 -7.11 16.10
CA GLY A 56 7.96 -7.42 17.05
C GLY A 56 7.67 -7.05 18.51
N ASP A 57 6.45 -6.61 18.84
CA ASP A 57 6.02 -6.25 20.21
C ASP A 57 4.91 -7.19 20.70
N GLU A 58 5.12 -8.50 20.58
CA GLU A 58 4.46 -9.50 21.44
C GLU A 58 5.57 -10.33 22.10
N GLU A 59 6.38 -9.67 22.93
CA GLU A 59 7.21 -10.35 23.93
C GLU A 59 6.26 -10.80 25.06
N ASP A 60 6.02 -12.11 25.09
CA ASP A 60 5.47 -12.95 26.16
C ASP A 60 5.54 -12.30 27.57
N ASN A 61 4.39 -12.17 28.25
CA ASN A 61 4.37 -11.96 29.70
C ASN A 61 3.89 -13.21 30.44
#